data_AF-A0AAW0Y8V2-F1
#
_entry.id   AF-A0AAW0Y8V2-F1
#
_cell.length_a   1.000
_cell.length_b   1.000
_cell.length_c   1.000
_cell.angle_alpha   90.00
_cell.angle_beta   90.00
_cell.angle_gamma   90.00
#
_symmetry.space_group_name_H-M   'P 1'
#
loop_
_entity.id
_entity.type
_entity.pdbx_description
1 polymer ?
#
loop_
_entity_poly.entity_id
_entity_poly.type
_entity_poly.pdbx_seq_one_letter_code
_entity_poly.pdbx_strand_id
1 'polypeptide(L)'
;MELPQPPPDQELKNIIDKLAQFVARNGPEFEQMTKTKQKENPKFSFLFGGEFFNYYQYKVTTEQAILKHRQAREHQQQQQSQPSQQPSLHQPPPPPQGAFPGGGGAFPGQNYPSAYGYPPTSAYPEPELPQFPQAPVTSGGFSQGQYAPPPPSSEPPSTFPPGDSSYVTSTSFVPTSTAEPPFVHTSQSFPPPPPGDATYTAPQAGEPGAFTSSGPGYAQPPPPPPPPPPPPNVTIESIATQQQQLQEQIHQSEQNLAAQQLVLEQQKDGQVREGIYVARGEVLRNEASDLGFSTHELEDLLGPITESCTKDSISNGKHWIFTNAQSPAKNKWLARYLLWKATANSGPFNHKLHIIYLMNDVLHHCVRKNADDLKEALQKVLAPMFCNAMTVATEDQKSKLDKLLSLWESKIHLEDVVLLQLKSPVESWAVFEKGLIDEFPQVVATINQHIDATFE
;
A
#
# COMPACT_ATOMS: atom_id res chain seq x y z
N MET A 1 36.77 21.07 3.67
CA MET A 1 37.00 19.60 3.64
C MET A 1 37.08 19.21 2.19
N GLU A 2 38.23 18.69 1.76
CA GLU A 2 38.43 18.16 0.42
C GLU A 2 37.53 16.92 0.25
N LEU A 3 36.76 16.87 -0.85
CA LEU A 3 35.86 15.75 -1.12
C LEU A 3 36.71 14.49 -1.39
N PRO A 4 36.48 13.36 -0.68
CA PRO A 4 37.28 12.17 -0.88
C PRO A 4 37.10 11.65 -2.31
N GLN A 5 38.22 11.36 -2.99
CA GLN A 5 38.18 10.89 -4.37
C GLN A 5 37.49 9.53 -4.47
N PRO A 6 36.52 9.36 -5.39
CA PRO A 6 35.95 8.06 -5.66
C PRO A 6 36.98 7.13 -6.31
N PRO A 7 36.90 5.82 -6.09
CA PRO A 7 37.76 4.86 -6.79
C PRO A 7 37.61 4.99 -8.31
N PRO A 8 38.72 4.94 -9.09
CA PRO A 8 38.66 4.95 -10.55
C PRO A 8 38.07 3.66 -11.12
N ASP A 9 38.13 2.56 -10.35
CA ASP A 9 37.49 1.29 -10.69
C ASP A 9 36.00 1.33 -10.32
N GLN A 10 35.16 1.25 -11.35
CA GLN A 10 33.71 1.27 -11.22
C GLN A 10 33.16 0.07 -10.42
N GLU A 11 33.81 -1.10 -10.49
CA GLU A 11 33.41 -2.27 -9.71
C GLU A 11 33.69 -2.05 -8.23
N LEU A 12 34.87 -1.51 -7.89
CA LEU A 12 35.24 -1.20 -6.52
C LEU A 12 34.36 -0.11 -5.91
N LYS A 13 34.05 0.94 -6.70
CA LYS A 13 33.08 1.97 -6.30
C LYS A 13 31.71 1.38 -5.99
N ASN A 14 31.19 0.51 -6.86
CA ASN A 14 29.89 -0.13 -6.65
C ASN A 14 29.88 -1.02 -5.39
N ILE A 15 30.99 -1.69 -5.07
CA ILE A 15 31.13 -2.49 -3.85
C ILE A 15 31.11 -1.59 -2.61
N ILE A 16 31.87 -0.49 -2.63
CA ILE A 16 31.92 0.48 -1.53
C ILE A 16 30.55 1.14 -1.31
N ASP A 17 29.88 1.57 -2.38
CA ASP A 17 28.56 2.21 -2.30
C ASP A 17 27.50 1.25 -1.72
N LYS A 18 27.47 -0.01 -2.20
CA LYS A 18 26.54 -1.03 -1.69
C LYS A 18 26.80 -1.34 -0.21
N LEU A 19 28.07 -1.48 0.17
CA LEU A 19 28.40 -1.75 1.56
C LEU A 19 28.05 -0.56 2.46
N ALA A 20 28.34 0.66 2.02
CA ALA A 20 28.03 1.87 2.76
C ALA A 20 26.52 2.03 3.01
N GLN A 21 25.70 1.77 1.98
CA GLN A 21 24.25 1.79 2.11
C GLN A 21 23.75 0.68 3.05
N PHE A 22 24.35 -0.50 2.99
CA PHE A 22 23.99 -1.61 3.87
C PHE A 22 24.30 -1.29 5.34
N VAL A 23 25.50 -0.77 5.62
CA VAL A 23 25.94 -0.40 6.97
C VAL A 23 25.14 0.79 7.50
N ALA A 24 24.79 1.75 6.64
CA ALA A 24 23.93 2.86 7.03
C ALA A 24 22.52 2.42 7.46
N ARG A 25 21.99 1.35 6.86
CA ARG A 25 20.65 0.81 7.16
C ARG A 25 20.63 -0.14 8.36
N ASN A 26 21.65 -0.98 8.50
CA ASN A 26 21.65 -2.08 9.46
C ASN A 26 22.53 -1.84 10.70
N GLY A 27 23.29 -0.75 10.71
CA GLY A 27 24.14 -0.38 11.83
C GLY A 27 25.61 -0.83 11.68
N PRO A 28 26.49 -0.34 12.56
CA PRO A 28 27.92 -0.58 12.52
C PRO A 28 28.32 -2.03 12.86
N GLU A 29 27.46 -2.83 13.49
CA GLU A 29 27.75 -4.25 13.74
C GLU A 29 27.95 -5.02 12.43
N PHE A 30 27.23 -4.61 11.37
CA PHE A 30 27.35 -5.25 10.07
C PHE A 30 28.68 -4.93 9.36
N GLU A 31 29.22 -3.73 9.59
CA GLU A 31 30.57 -3.40 9.13
C GLU A 31 31.59 -4.36 9.76
N GLN A 32 31.47 -4.62 11.06
CA GLN A 32 32.36 -5.53 11.77
C GLN A 32 32.20 -6.99 11.31
N MET A 33 30.97 -7.44 11.04
CA MET A 33 30.73 -8.77 10.47
C MET A 33 31.35 -8.90 9.06
N THR A 34 31.20 -7.87 8.22
CA THR A 34 31.79 -7.86 6.87
C THR A 34 33.31 -7.86 6.93
N LYS A 35 33.91 -7.10 7.86
CA LYS A 35 35.35 -7.15 8.14
C LYS A 35 35.80 -8.55 8.55
N THR A 36 35.09 -9.25 9.42
CA THR A 36 35.51 -10.61 9.83
C THR A 36 35.37 -11.63 8.68
N LYS A 37 34.28 -11.56 7.90
CA LYS A 37 34.01 -12.52 6.81
C LYS A 37 34.84 -12.30 5.56
N GLN A 38 35.26 -11.06 5.27
CA GLN A 38 35.94 -10.69 4.03
C GLN A 38 37.41 -10.28 4.24
N LYS A 39 38.02 -10.69 5.36
CA LYS A 39 39.41 -10.34 5.70
C LYS A 39 40.45 -10.78 4.66
N GLU A 40 40.21 -11.92 4.01
CA GLU A 40 41.09 -12.49 2.98
C GLU A 40 40.78 -11.94 1.56
N ASN A 41 39.77 -11.06 1.40
CA ASN A 41 39.32 -10.59 0.10
C ASN A 41 39.93 -9.23 -0.25
N PRO A 42 40.76 -9.12 -1.30
CA PRO A 42 41.40 -7.86 -1.69
C PRO A 42 40.40 -6.77 -2.09
N LYS A 43 39.18 -7.14 -2.53
CA LYS A 43 38.11 -6.19 -2.86
C LYS A 43 37.55 -5.45 -1.65
N PHE A 44 37.77 -5.96 -0.43
CA PHE A 44 37.35 -5.34 0.83
C PHE A 44 38.53 -4.76 1.62
N SER A 45 39.72 -4.68 1.01
CA SER A 45 40.93 -4.10 1.61
C SER A 45 40.72 -2.68 2.13
N PHE A 46 39.83 -1.89 1.51
CA PHE A 46 39.46 -0.55 1.96
C PHE A 46 38.88 -0.53 3.39
N LEU A 47 38.24 -1.61 3.87
CA LEU A 47 37.70 -1.70 5.23
C LEU A 47 38.77 -1.79 6.33
N PHE A 48 40.00 -2.17 5.97
CA PHE A 48 41.11 -2.39 6.91
C PHE A 48 42.15 -1.28 6.87
N GLY A 49 41.78 -0.08 6.39
CA GLY A 49 42.68 1.08 6.32
C GLY A 49 43.35 1.27 4.96
N GLY A 50 42.68 0.92 3.86
CA GLY A 50 43.17 1.10 2.48
C GLY A 50 42.81 2.44 1.84
N GLU A 51 43.21 2.61 0.57
CA GLU A 51 43.17 3.87 -0.22
C GLU A 51 41.77 4.48 -0.42
N PHE A 52 40.70 3.74 -0.12
CA PHE A 52 39.31 4.21 -0.26
C PHE A 52 38.51 4.17 1.05
N PHE A 53 39.19 4.02 2.19
CA PHE A 53 38.53 4.05 3.50
C PHE A 53 37.83 5.38 3.77
N ASN A 54 38.47 6.51 3.42
CA ASN A 54 37.89 7.85 3.58
C ASN A 54 36.62 8.03 2.71
N TYR A 55 36.63 7.49 1.49
CA TYR A 55 35.47 7.53 0.61
C TYR A 55 34.32 6.67 1.16
N TYR A 56 34.63 5.46 1.65
CA TYR A 56 33.67 4.59 2.33
C TYR A 56 33.05 5.27 3.56
N GLN A 57 33.85 5.87 4.45
CA GLN A 57 33.34 6.57 5.63
C GLN A 57 32.44 7.76 5.27
N TYR A 58 32.84 8.55 4.26
CA TYR A 58 32.01 9.65 3.75
C TYR A 58 30.67 9.13 3.21
N LYS A 59 30.69 8.04 2.44
CA LYS A 59 29.48 7.40 1.92
C LYS A 59 28.58 6.89 3.05
N VAL A 60 29.10 6.14 4.03
CA VAL A 60 28.32 5.67 5.20
C VAL A 60 27.67 6.84 5.93
N THR A 61 28.42 7.90 6.21
CA THR A 61 27.93 9.10 6.91
C THR A 61 26.84 9.80 6.11
N THR A 62 27.01 9.91 4.79
CA THR A 62 26.04 10.54 3.89
C THR A 62 24.74 9.73 3.83
N GLU A 63 24.83 8.41 3.67
CA GLU A 63 23.65 7.53 3.64
C GLU A 63 22.92 7.51 5.00
N GLN A 64 23.65 7.53 6.12
CA GLN A 64 23.07 7.65 7.46
C GLN A 64 22.37 9.00 7.67
N ALA A 65 22.97 10.10 7.19
CA ALA A 65 22.37 11.42 7.26
C ALA A 65 21.10 11.53 6.41
N ILE A 66 21.09 10.92 5.22
CA ILE A 66 19.91 10.84 4.35
C ILE A 66 18.80 10.04 5.02
N LEU A 67 19.10 8.89 5.62
CA LEU A 67 18.12 8.07 6.35
C LEU A 67 17.54 8.83 7.56
N LYS A 68 18.39 9.50 8.34
CA LYS A 68 17.97 10.31 9.48
C LYS A 68 17.12 11.52 9.07
N HIS A 69 17.45 12.16 7.95
CA HIS A 69 16.68 13.29 7.42
C HIS A 69 15.34 12.84 6.81
N ARG A 70 15.29 11.67 6.16
CA ARG A 70 14.06 11.06 5.67
C ARG A 70 13.12 10.71 6.83
N GLN A 71 13.64 10.08 7.88
CA GLN A 71 12.87 9.78 9.10
C GLN A 71 12.38 11.05 9.82
N ALA A 72 13.20 12.11 9.86
CA ALA A 72 12.80 13.39 10.46
C ALA A 72 11.69 14.10 9.66
N ARG A 73 11.69 14.00 8.32
CA ARG A 73 10.60 14.50 7.47
C ARG A 73 9.31 13.71 7.66
N GLU A 74 9.39 12.40 7.82
CA GLU A 74 8.24 11.54 8.10
C GLU A 74 7.59 11.87 9.47
N HIS A 75 8.40 12.19 10.49
CA HIS A 75 7.89 12.62 11.81
C HIS A 75 7.31 14.05 11.79
N GLN A 76 7.82 14.95 10.93
CA GLN A 76 7.23 16.29 10.74
C GLN A 76 5.87 16.24 10.01
N GLN A 77 5.68 15.31 9.08
CA GLN A 77 4.40 15.14 8.38
C GLN A 77 3.31 14.53 9.27
N GLN A 78 3.66 13.72 10.28
CA GLN A 78 2.69 13.19 11.26
C GLN A 78 2.35 14.17 12.40
N GLN A 79 3.19 15.18 12.68
CA GLN A 79 2.90 16.21 13.69
C GLN A 79 2.05 17.38 13.17
N GLN A 80 1.81 17.49 11.87
CA GLN A 80 0.93 18.51 11.29
C GLN A 80 -0.54 18.07 11.19
N SER A 81 -0.87 16.88 11.72
CA SER A 81 -2.24 16.33 11.81
C SER A 81 -2.81 16.33 13.24
N GLN A 82 -2.24 17.11 14.17
CA GLN A 82 -2.94 17.50 15.40
C GLN A 82 -3.52 18.91 15.23
N PRO A 83 -4.80 19.15 15.61
CA PRO A 83 -5.37 20.49 15.57
C PRO A 83 -4.59 21.40 16.52
N SER A 84 -4.09 22.50 15.98
CA SER A 84 -3.43 23.56 16.73
C SER A 84 -4.46 24.19 17.67
N GLN A 85 -4.36 23.96 18.97
CA GLN A 85 -4.91 24.91 19.93
C GLN A 85 -4.10 26.20 19.78
N GLN A 86 -4.77 27.28 19.39
CA GLN A 86 -4.18 28.62 19.36
C GLN A 86 -3.61 28.97 20.75
N PRO A 87 -2.43 29.61 20.84
CA PRO A 87 -2.00 30.23 22.09
C PRO A 87 -2.94 31.40 22.39
N SER A 88 -3.75 31.24 23.43
CA SER A 88 -4.44 32.35 24.08
C SER A 88 -3.42 33.40 24.49
N LEU A 89 -3.61 34.64 24.04
CA LEU A 89 -2.86 35.81 24.51
C LEU A 89 -2.92 35.84 26.05
N HIS A 90 -1.76 35.66 26.68
CA HIS A 90 -1.58 35.82 28.12
C HIS A 90 -2.01 37.23 28.52
N GLN A 91 -3.00 37.32 29.42
CA GLN A 91 -3.16 38.48 30.28
C GLN A 91 -1.97 38.55 31.24
N PRO A 92 -1.44 39.75 31.56
CA PRO A 92 -0.42 39.89 32.59
C PRO A 92 -1.02 39.62 33.98
N PRO A 93 -0.25 39.03 34.91
CA PRO A 93 -0.72 38.76 36.27
C PRO A 93 -0.89 40.05 37.08
N PRO A 94 -1.79 40.09 38.08
CA PRO A 94 -1.91 41.24 38.98
C PRO A 94 -0.67 41.36 39.90
N PRO A 95 -0.31 42.57 40.36
CA PRO A 95 0.88 42.80 41.17
C PRO A 95 0.72 42.24 42.60
N PRO A 96 1.83 41.85 43.26
CA PRO A 96 1.79 41.26 44.61
C PRO A 96 1.49 42.33 45.67
N GLN A 97 0.45 42.11 46.47
CA GLN A 97 0.20 42.90 47.67
C GLN A 97 1.10 42.41 48.81
N GLY A 98 1.96 43.33 49.26
CA GLY A 98 2.53 43.54 50.59
C GLY A 98 2.56 42.39 51.60
N ALA A 99 3.79 42.01 51.96
CA ALA A 99 4.12 41.38 53.24
C ALA A 99 3.72 42.27 54.44
N PHE A 100 3.28 41.66 55.56
CA PHE A 100 3.77 41.85 56.94
C PHE A 100 2.92 41.03 57.95
N PRO A 101 3.39 40.77 59.20
CA PRO A 101 3.77 39.42 59.62
C PRO A 101 3.00 38.90 60.85
N GLY A 102 3.22 37.62 61.20
CA GLY A 102 3.23 37.21 62.60
C GLY A 102 2.58 35.87 62.93
N GLY A 103 3.43 34.90 63.27
CA GLY A 103 3.33 34.21 64.56
C GLY A 103 2.44 32.98 64.69
N GLY A 104 3.10 31.81 64.70
CA GLY A 104 2.93 30.86 65.80
C GLY A 104 2.22 29.53 65.50
N GLY A 105 2.95 28.43 65.74
CA GLY A 105 2.40 27.28 66.47
C GLY A 105 2.17 25.96 65.72
N ALA A 106 3.14 25.05 65.87
CA ALA A 106 3.01 23.61 66.19
C ALA A 106 2.11 22.65 65.36
N PHE A 107 2.78 21.59 64.86
CA PHE A 107 2.31 20.27 64.37
C PHE A 107 1.43 19.47 65.37
N PRO A 108 0.88 18.26 65.05
CA PRO A 108 1.06 17.38 63.87
C PRO A 108 -0.23 16.70 63.30
N GLY A 109 -0.09 15.99 62.18
CA GLY A 109 -0.80 14.71 61.98
C GLY A 109 -1.44 14.45 60.61
N GLN A 110 -0.78 13.56 59.85
CA GLN A 110 -1.34 12.62 58.85
C GLN A 110 -2.23 13.18 57.71
N ASN A 111 -1.79 13.04 56.46
CA ASN A 111 -2.03 11.85 55.63
C ASN A 111 -1.82 12.19 54.13
N TYR A 112 -1.34 11.22 53.36
CA TYR A 112 -1.09 11.17 51.89
C TYR A 112 0.25 11.69 51.34
N PRO A 113 1.11 10.79 50.81
CA PRO A 113 2.18 11.12 49.90
C PRO A 113 1.72 11.13 48.43
N SER A 114 2.04 12.21 47.73
CA SER A 114 2.41 12.17 46.31
C SER A 114 3.73 11.44 46.15
N ALA A 115 3.90 10.75 45.02
CA ALA A 115 5.08 10.75 44.15
C ALA A 115 5.43 9.37 43.60
N TYR A 116 6.20 9.44 42.51
CA TYR A 116 6.88 8.40 41.75
C TYR A 116 5.96 7.75 40.68
N GLY A 117 6.22 7.95 39.39
CA GLY A 117 7.53 7.95 38.75
C GLY A 117 7.67 6.60 38.07
N TYR A 118 7.65 6.62 36.74
CA TYR A 118 7.84 5.44 35.90
C TYR A 118 9.29 4.95 35.96
N PRO A 119 9.51 3.64 36.13
CA PRO A 119 10.67 2.95 35.59
C PRO A 119 10.24 1.79 34.64
N PRO A 120 11.19 1.09 33.99
CA PRO A 120 11.05 0.62 32.62
C PRO A 120 10.62 -0.85 32.45
N THR A 121 10.40 -1.18 31.18
CA THR A 121 10.20 -2.49 30.52
C THR A 121 10.96 -3.68 31.13
N SER A 122 10.25 -4.77 31.46
CA SER A 122 10.55 -6.17 31.07
C SER A 122 9.51 -7.13 31.68
N ALA A 123 9.28 -8.25 30.99
CA ALA A 123 8.55 -9.46 31.40
C ALA A 123 7.00 -9.43 31.39
N TYR A 124 6.43 -9.89 30.27
CA TYR A 124 5.20 -10.69 30.31
C TYR A 124 5.53 -12.14 29.91
N PRO A 125 5.02 -13.15 30.64
CA PRO A 125 5.23 -14.55 30.33
C PRO A 125 4.32 -15.04 29.19
N GLU A 126 4.90 -15.90 28.35
CA GLU A 126 4.33 -16.58 27.20
C GLU A 126 3.44 -17.77 27.64
N PRO A 127 2.27 -18.02 27.00
CA PRO A 127 1.44 -19.19 27.33
C PRO A 127 1.96 -20.48 26.69
N GLU A 128 2.18 -21.52 27.52
CA GLU A 128 2.62 -22.87 27.11
C GLU A 128 1.60 -23.60 26.23
N LEU A 129 2.09 -24.19 25.13
CA LEU A 129 1.39 -25.21 24.32
C LEU A 129 1.72 -26.63 24.83
N PRO A 130 0.76 -27.58 24.80
CA PRO A 130 0.97 -28.94 25.31
C PRO A 130 1.84 -29.80 24.37
N GLN A 131 2.89 -30.42 24.95
CA GLN A 131 3.77 -31.38 24.28
C GLN A 131 3.18 -32.80 24.28
N PHE A 132 3.21 -33.48 23.13
CA PHE A 132 3.02 -34.93 23.02
C PHE A 132 4.34 -35.69 23.28
N PRO A 133 4.32 -36.86 23.95
CA PRO A 133 5.53 -37.57 24.35
C PRO A 133 6.21 -38.29 23.17
N GLN A 134 7.50 -38.00 22.98
CA GLN A 134 8.40 -38.78 22.12
C GLN A 134 9.02 -39.95 22.89
N ALA A 135 8.90 -41.16 22.36
CA ALA A 135 9.60 -42.36 22.85
C ALA A 135 10.99 -42.49 22.20
N PRO A 136 11.98 -43.11 22.88
CA PRO A 136 13.37 -43.13 22.44
C PRO A 136 13.61 -44.21 21.37
N VAL A 137 14.39 -43.89 20.34
CA VAL A 137 14.84 -44.87 19.34
C VAL A 137 16.27 -45.28 19.63
N THR A 138 16.44 -46.55 19.98
CA THR A 138 17.72 -47.25 20.10
C THR A 138 18.08 -47.92 18.78
N SER A 139 19.38 -47.96 18.52
CA SER A 139 20.07 -48.60 17.40
C SER A 139 19.95 -50.14 17.42
N GLY A 140 19.63 -50.75 16.28
CA GLY A 140 19.74 -52.19 16.03
C GLY A 140 19.48 -52.53 14.55
N GLY A 141 20.38 -53.28 13.92
CA GLY A 141 20.36 -53.59 12.50
C GLY A 141 19.89 -55.01 12.13
N PHE A 142 19.83 -55.21 10.80
CA PHE A 142 19.83 -56.44 9.99
C PHE A 142 18.51 -57.08 9.47
N SER A 143 18.50 -57.18 8.12
CA SER A 143 18.11 -58.29 7.21
C SER A 143 16.67 -58.51 6.67
N GLN A 144 16.57 -58.33 5.33
CA GLN A 144 15.94 -59.13 4.23
C GLN A 144 14.52 -59.72 4.32
N GLY A 145 13.71 -59.46 3.27
CA GLY A 145 12.56 -60.26 2.80
C GLY A 145 11.41 -59.42 2.19
N GLN A 146 11.34 -59.25 0.86
CA GLN A 146 10.44 -59.91 -0.12
C GLN A 146 8.96 -59.44 -0.20
N TYR A 147 8.63 -58.86 -1.37
CA TYR A 147 7.41 -58.90 -2.22
C TYR A 147 5.96 -58.64 -1.66
N ALA A 148 5.24 -57.75 -2.38
CA ALA A 148 3.80 -57.40 -2.36
C ALA A 148 2.89 -58.50 -2.99
N PRO A 149 1.54 -58.36 -3.21
CA PRO A 149 0.57 -57.24 -2.99
C PRO A 149 -0.83 -57.67 -2.41
N PRO A 150 -1.83 -56.77 -2.26
CA PRO A 150 -3.24 -57.14 -1.93
C PRO A 150 -4.16 -57.29 -3.18
N PRO A 151 -5.35 -57.93 -3.05
CA PRO A 151 -6.16 -58.43 -4.18
C PRO A 151 -7.22 -57.43 -4.74
N PRO A 152 -7.83 -57.73 -5.91
CA PRO A 152 -8.76 -56.84 -6.63
C PRO A 152 -10.25 -57.15 -6.38
N SER A 153 -11.14 -56.20 -6.68
CA SER A 153 -12.60 -56.38 -6.84
C SER A 153 -13.03 -55.45 -7.98
N SER A 154 -13.24 -55.91 -9.22
CA SER A 154 -14.40 -56.64 -9.78
C SER A 154 -15.72 -55.84 -9.77
N GLU A 155 -15.88 -55.01 -10.80
CA GLU A 155 -17.14 -54.54 -11.44
C GLU A 155 -18.08 -55.72 -11.83
N PRO A 156 -19.40 -55.55 -12.19
CA PRO A 156 -19.80 -54.87 -13.45
C PRO A 156 -21.29 -54.36 -13.49
N PRO A 157 -21.97 -54.16 -14.65
CA PRO A 157 -22.58 -52.87 -15.01
C PRO A 157 -24.10 -52.96 -15.27
N SER A 158 -24.76 -51.85 -15.59
CA SER A 158 -26.08 -51.88 -16.24
C SER A 158 -26.33 -50.65 -17.11
N THR A 159 -27.15 -50.86 -18.13
CA THR A 159 -27.11 -50.24 -19.47
C THR A 159 -28.44 -49.52 -19.80
N PHE A 160 -28.35 -48.45 -20.62
CA PHE A 160 -29.36 -47.87 -21.56
C PHE A 160 -30.59 -47.05 -21.00
N PRO A 161 -31.31 -46.21 -21.80
CA PRO A 161 -30.91 -44.92 -22.41
C PRO A 161 -32.04 -43.82 -22.36
N PRO A 162 -32.23 -42.93 -23.37
CA PRO A 162 -32.20 -41.46 -23.21
C PRO A 162 -33.59 -40.81 -23.07
N GLY A 163 -33.62 -39.57 -22.57
CA GLY A 163 -34.84 -38.76 -22.48
C GLY A 163 -34.54 -37.27 -22.64
N ASP A 164 -35.30 -36.67 -23.54
CA ASP A 164 -35.15 -35.35 -24.12
C ASP A 164 -35.58 -34.17 -23.22
N SER A 165 -35.14 -32.98 -23.64
CA SER A 165 -35.80 -31.68 -23.53
C SER A 165 -35.85 -30.92 -22.19
N SER A 166 -35.25 -29.72 -22.24
CA SER A 166 -35.73 -28.43 -21.71
C SER A 166 -36.21 -28.36 -20.26
N TYR A 167 -35.56 -27.54 -19.43
CA TYR A 167 -36.17 -26.36 -18.81
C TYR A 167 -35.09 -25.54 -18.08
N VAL A 168 -35.14 -24.24 -18.34
CA VAL A 168 -34.59 -23.15 -17.51
C VAL A 168 -34.99 -23.35 -16.05
N THR A 169 -34.08 -23.18 -15.09
CA THR A 169 -34.42 -22.70 -13.74
C THR A 169 -33.18 -22.10 -13.07
N SER A 170 -33.32 -20.84 -12.70
CA SER A 170 -32.46 -20.07 -11.81
C SER A 170 -32.26 -20.76 -10.47
N THR A 171 -31.03 -20.79 -9.97
CA THR A 171 -30.75 -21.21 -8.59
C THR A 171 -30.33 -20.01 -7.77
N SER A 172 -31.27 -19.51 -6.98
CA SER A 172 -31.07 -18.61 -5.87
C SER A 172 -30.22 -19.31 -4.81
N PHE A 173 -29.09 -18.72 -4.41
CA PHE A 173 -28.35 -19.15 -3.23
C PHE A 173 -28.65 -18.22 -2.05
N VAL A 174 -29.04 -18.84 -0.94
CA VAL A 174 -29.24 -18.25 0.37
C VAL A 174 -27.89 -18.27 1.09
N PRO A 175 -27.43 -17.19 1.75
CA PRO A 175 -26.14 -17.21 2.42
C PRO A 175 -26.27 -17.84 3.81
N THR A 176 -25.38 -18.78 4.11
CA THR A 176 -25.17 -19.30 5.48
C THR A 176 -24.14 -18.42 6.16
N SER A 177 -24.58 -17.77 7.24
CA SER A 177 -23.79 -16.99 8.19
C SER A 177 -22.68 -17.84 8.82
N THR A 178 -21.43 -17.39 8.74
CA THR A 178 -20.39 -17.75 9.71
C THR A 178 -19.46 -16.55 9.90
N ALA A 179 -19.20 -16.25 11.17
CA ALA A 179 -18.65 -15.02 11.71
C ALA A 179 -17.19 -14.74 11.34
N GLU A 180 -16.90 -13.46 11.05
CA GLU A 180 -15.56 -12.87 11.04
C GLU A 180 -15.26 -12.13 12.36
N PRO A 181 -13.97 -11.96 12.72
CA PRO A 181 -13.52 -11.27 13.93
C PRO A 181 -13.57 -9.73 13.78
N PRO A 182 -13.58 -8.97 14.90
CA PRO A 182 -13.78 -7.53 14.83
C PRO A 182 -12.48 -6.80 14.46
N PHE A 183 -12.46 -6.14 13.30
CA PHE A 183 -11.48 -5.10 13.01
C PHE A 183 -11.99 -3.74 13.49
N VAL A 184 -11.20 -3.11 14.34
CA VAL A 184 -11.47 -1.83 14.97
C VAL A 184 -11.23 -0.72 13.95
N HIS A 185 -12.30 -0.11 13.43
CA HIS A 185 -12.20 1.13 12.67
C HIS A 185 -12.69 2.31 13.51
N THR A 186 -11.74 3.21 13.80
CA THR A 186 -12.00 4.55 14.30
C THR A 186 -12.86 5.32 13.30
N SER A 187 -14.15 5.48 13.60
CA SER A 187 -15.05 6.40 12.91
C SER A 187 -14.74 7.83 13.37
N GLN A 188 -14.14 8.65 12.51
CA GLN A 188 -14.10 10.10 12.74
C GLN A 188 -15.36 10.72 12.13
N SER A 189 -16.41 10.80 12.95
CA SER A 189 -17.58 11.63 12.71
C SER A 189 -17.21 13.10 12.85
N PHE A 190 -17.41 13.90 11.79
CA PHE A 190 -17.24 15.36 11.85
C PHE A 190 -18.42 16.03 12.58
N PRO A 191 -18.17 17.04 13.43
CA PRO A 191 -19.23 17.81 14.07
C PRO A 191 -19.88 18.79 13.07
N PRO A 192 -21.18 19.13 13.23
CA PRO A 192 -21.84 20.15 12.41
C PRO A 192 -21.31 21.56 12.75
N PRO A 193 -21.41 22.53 11.83
CA PRO A 193 -21.00 23.91 12.11
C PRO A 193 -21.93 24.55 13.16
N PRO A 194 -21.42 25.46 14.01
CA PRO A 194 -22.23 26.14 15.01
C PRO A 194 -23.26 27.08 14.35
N PRO A 195 -24.46 27.26 14.94
CA PRO A 195 -25.42 28.24 14.47
C PRO A 195 -24.83 29.65 14.67
N GLY A 196 -24.83 30.45 13.59
CA GLY A 196 -24.41 31.84 13.65
C GLY A 196 -25.34 32.66 14.54
N ASP A 197 -24.77 33.32 15.55
CA ASP A 197 -25.46 34.28 16.41
C ASP A 197 -25.86 35.52 15.58
N ALA A 198 -27.08 35.51 15.07
CA ALA A 198 -27.73 36.68 14.51
C ALA A 198 -28.61 37.34 15.59
N THR A 199 -27.99 37.95 16.60
CA THR A 199 -28.72 38.74 17.60
C THR A 199 -28.96 40.15 17.06
N TYR A 200 -30.07 40.31 16.35
CA TYR A 200 -30.59 41.60 15.91
C TYR A 200 -31.33 42.26 17.09
N THR A 201 -30.68 43.19 17.80
CA THR A 201 -31.34 43.95 18.87
C THR A 201 -32.13 45.11 18.27
N ALA A 202 -33.46 44.97 18.24
CA ALA A 202 -34.39 46.06 17.94
C ALA A 202 -34.58 46.96 19.20
N PRO A 203 -34.63 48.30 19.08
CA PRO A 203 -34.92 49.17 20.23
C PRO A 203 -36.44 49.23 20.47
N GLN A 204 -36.84 48.89 21.70
CA GLN A 204 -38.23 48.91 22.14
C GLN A 204 -38.63 50.30 22.66
N ALA A 205 -39.79 50.76 22.17
CA ALA A 205 -40.44 52.01 22.54
C ALA A 205 -40.84 52.05 24.02
N GLY A 206 -40.77 53.26 24.61
CA GLY A 206 -41.10 53.52 26.01
C GLY A 206 -42.58 53.72 26.28
N GLU A 207 -42.93 53.74 27.57
CA GLU A 207 -44.17 54.27 28.14
C GLU A 207 -43.95 54.69 29.63
N PRO A 208 -44.83 55.53 30.21
CA PRO A 208 -44.43 56.70 30.98
C PRO A 208 -44.48 56.54 32.51
N GLY A 209 -43.79 57.48 33.18
CA GLY A 209 -43.59 57.51 34.62
C GLY A 209 -44.78 57.92 35.48
N ALA A 210 -44.64 57.65 36.78
CA ALA A 210 -45.46 58.16 37.86
C ALA A 210 -44.63 59.09 38.76
N PHE A 211 -45.20 60.25 39.06
CA PHE A 211 -44.72 61.29 39.95
C PHE A 211 -44.76 60.86 41.43
N THR A 212 -43.72 61.19 42.21
CA THR A 212 -43.89 61.75 43.58
C THR A 212 -42.71 62.64 43.97
N SER A 213 -43.05 63.75 44.62
CA SER A 213 -42.23 64.89 45.06
C SER A 213 -41.27 64.61 46.22
N SER A 214 -40.14 65.34 46.31
CA SER A 214 -39.81 66.25 47.44
C SER A 214 -38.38 66.83 47.40
N GLY A 215 -38.23 68.12 47.74
CA GLY A 215 -36.99 68.72 48.26
C GLY A 215 -36.31 69.79 47.39
N PRO A 216 -36.23 71.08 47.82
CA PRO A 216 -35.47 72.10 47.12
C PRO A 216 -34.00 72.06 47.59
N GLY A 217 -33.15 71.38 46.81
CA GLY A 217 -31.69 71.46 46.94
C GLY A 217 -31.12 72.20 45.75
N TYR A 218 -30.41 73.30 46.00
CA TYR A 218 -29.65 74.01 44.97
C TYR A 218 -28.55 73.08 44.42
N ALA A 219 -28.71 72.58 43.19
CA ALA A 219 -27.69 71.82 42.48
C ALA A 219 -27.62 72.27 41.02
N GLN A 220 -26.39 72.51 40.56
CA GLN A 220 -26.03 72.98 39.21
C GLN A 220 -26.61 72.11 38.09
N PRO A 221 -26.87 72.66 36.88
CA PRO A 221 -27.31 71.85 35.75
C PRO A 221 -26.21 70.85 35.33
N PRO A 222 -26.54 69.57 35.06
CA PRO A 222 -25.57 68.61 34.54
C PRO A 222 -25.17 68.98 33.10
N PRO A 223 -23.93 68.68 32.68
CA PRO A 223 -23.50 68.87 31.29
C PRO A 223 -24.31 67.99 30.33
N PRO A 224 -24.49 68.39 29.05
CA PRO A 224 -25.28 67.63 28.09
C PRO A 224 -24.67 66.23 27.84
N PRO A 225 -25.49 65.21 27.56
CA PRO A 225 -25.01 63.87 27.26
C PRO A 225 -24.14 63.87 25.99
N PRO A 226 -23.11 63.02 25.90
CA PRO A 226 -22.31 62.88 24.69
C PRO A 226 -23.17 62.40 23.51
N PRO A 227 -22.86 62.81 22.27
CA PRO A 227 -23.60 62.35 21.10
C PRO A 227 -23.49 60.82 20.95
N PRO A 228 -24.51 60.15 20.40
CA PRO A 228 -24.45 58.71 20.15
C PRO A 228 -23.28 58.40 19.20
N PRO A 229 -22.62 57.23 19.35
CA PRO A 229 -21.54 56.84 18.44
C PRO A 229 -22.08 56.77 17.01
N PRO A 230 -21.30 57.21 16.00
CA PRO A 230 -21.71 57.08 14.61
C PRO A 230 -21.94 55.60 14.27
N PRO A 231 -22.90 55.26 13.39
CA PRO A 231 -23.11 53.89 12.96
C PRO A 231 -21.80 53.35 12.36
N PRO A 232 -21.47 52.05 12.57
CA PRO A 232 -20.24 51.48 12.04
C PRO A 232 -20.20 51.71 10.54
N ASN A 233 -19.19 52.43 10.09
CA ASN A 233 -19.02 52.81 8.69
C ASN A 233 -18.52 51.57 7.95
N VAL A 234 -19.44 50.68 7.57
CA VAL A 234 -19.13 49.53 6.72
C VAL A 234 -18.72 50.12 5.37
N THR A 235 -17.42 50.14 5.09
CA THR A 235 -16.91 50.70 3.84
C THR A 235 -17.12 49.70 2.71
N ILE A 236 -17.32 50.20 1.49
CA ILE A 236 -17.38 49.37 0.28
C ILE A 236 -16.12 48.48 0.18
N GLU A 237 -14.99 48.99 0.65
CA GLU A 237 -13.70 48.31 0.69
C GLU A 237 -13.66 47.13 1.67
N SER A 238 -14.32 47.23 2.85
CA SER A 238 -14.42 46.11 3.78
C SER A 238 -15.33 44.99 3.23
N ILE A 239 -16.42 45.35 2.55
CA ILE A 239 -17.33 44.38 1.91
C ILE A 239 -16.63 43.69 0.73
N ALA A 240 -15.88 44.44 -0.08
CA ALA A 240 -15.10 43.90 -1.19
C ALA A 240 -14.03 42.92 -0.70
N THR A 241 -13.33 43.26 0.39
CA THR A 241 -12.35 42.37 1.02
C THR A 241 -13.01 41.10 1.57
N GLN A 242 -14.18 41.22 2.20
CA GLN A 242 -14.95 40.08 2.69
C GLN A 242 -15.44 39.18 1.54
N GLN A 243 -15.90 39.76 0.43
CA GLN A 243 -16.26 39.00 -0.78
C GLN A 243 -15.06 38.23 -1.32
N GLN A 244 -13.88 38.84 -1.40
CA GLN A 244 -12.67 38.15 -1.84
C GLN A 244 -12.30 36.99 -0.91
N GLN A 245 -12.38 37.19 0.41
CA GLN A 245 -12.10 36.12 1.38
C GLN A 245 -13.08 34.94 1.26
N LEU A 246 -14.37 35.22 1.06
CA LEU A 246 -15.38 34.18 0.85
C LEU A 246 -15.20 33.46 -0.49
N GLN A 247 -14.86 34.17 -1.56
CA GLN A 247 -14.56 33.58 -2.86
C GLN A 247 -13.34 32.65 -2.77
N GLU A 248 -12.30 33.06 -2.05
CA GLU A 248 -11.11 32.23 -1.79
C GLU A 248 -11.48 30.97 -0.99
N GLN A 249 -12.33 31.09 0.04
CA GLN A 249 -12.81 29.94 0.80
C GLN A 249 -13.65 28.97 -0.04
N ILE A 250 -14.51 29.48 -0.90
CA ILE A 250 -15.29 28.64 -1.84
C ILE A 250 -14.34 27.93 -2.80
N HIS A 251 -13.36 28.64 -3.35
CA HIS A 251 -12.39 28.03 -4.25
C HIS A 251 -11.59 26.90 -3.56
N GLN A 252 -11.16 27.12 -2.31
CA GLN A 252 -10.44 26.11 -1.53
C GLN A 252 -11.35 24.92 -1.16
N SER A 253 -12.62 25.16 -0.82
CA SER A 253 -13.55 24.07 -0.50
C SER A 253 -13.90 23.24 -1.72
N GLU A 254 -14.04 23.86 -2.90
CA GLU A 254 -14.22 23.18 -4.19
C GLU A 254 -13.01 22.33 -4.56
N GLN A 255 -11.78 22.85 -4.39
CA GLN A 255 -10.56 22.07 -4.59
C GLN A 255 -10.47 20.87 -3.64
N ASN A 256 -10.82 21.05 -2.37
CA ASN A 256 -10.82 19.98 -1.38
C ASN A 256 -11.86 18.91 -1.70
N LEU A 257 -13.06 19.31 -2.12
CA LEU A 257 -14.12 18.39 -2.55
C LEU A 257 -13.69 17.61 -3.79
N ALA A 258 -13.13 18.28 -4.80
CA ALA A 258 -12.62 17.62 -6.00
C ALA A 258 -11.49 16.64 -5.69
N ALA A 259 -10.57 16.99 -4.79
CA ALA A 259 -9.51 16.11 -4.34
C ALA A 259 -10.07 14.87 -3.60
N GLN A 260 -11.10 15.05 -2.76
CA GLN A 260 -11.77 13.95 -2.08
C GLN A 260 -12.46 13.02 -3.08
N GLN A 261 -13.19 13.57 -4.06
CA GLN A 261 -13.85 12.79 -5.12
C GLN A 261 -12.83 11.97 -5.92
N LEU A 262 -11.69 12.56 -6.29
CA LEU A 262 -10.63 11.88 -7.03
C LEU A 262 -10.05 10.69 -6.25
N VAL A 263 -9.81 10.86 -4.95
CA VAL A 263 -9.28 9.78 -4.10
C VAL A 263 -10.30 8.64 -3.97
N LEU A 264 -11.58 8.95 -3.79
CA LEU A 264 -12.64 7.94 -3.76
C LEU A 264 -12.71 7.15 -5.07
N GLU A 265 -12.66 7.82 -6.21
CA GLU A 265 -12.69 7.18 -7.53
C GLU A 265 -11.46 6.28 -7.73
N GLN A 266 -10.27 6.76 -7.36
CA GLN A 266 -9.05 5.95 -7.41
C GLN A 266 -9.11 4.73 -6.47
N GLN A 267 -9.68 4.89 -5.28
CA GLN A 267 -9.87 3.78 -4.34
C GLN A 267 -10.84 2.75 -4.92
N LYS A 268 -11.93 3.20 -5.52
CA LYS A 268 -12.91 2.35 -6.20
C LYS A 268 -12.27 1.57 -7.34
N ASP A 269 -11.54 2.23 -8.23
CA ASP A 269 -10.82 1.59 -9.33
C ASP A 269 -9.82 0.54 -8.82
N GLY A 270 -9.10 0.87 -7.75
CA GLY A 270 -8.18 -0.05 -7.09
C GLY A 270 -8.86 -1.32 -6.57
N GLN A 271 -10.00 -1.17 -5.88
CA GLN A 271 -10.78 -2.30 -5.39
C GLN A 271 -11.35 -3.14 -6.54
N VAL A 272 -11.90 -2.51 -7.58
CA VAL A 272 -12.43 -3.21 -8.77
C VAL A 272 -11.33 -4.04 -9.43
N ARG A 273 -10.16 -3.46 -9.65
CA ARG A 273 -9.03 -4.16 -10.27
C ARG A 273 -8.58 -5.37 -9.44
N GLU A 274 -8.49 -5.23 -8.12
CA GLU A 274 -8.12 -6.32 -7.23
C GLU A 274 -9.20 -7.41 -7.18
N GLY A 275 -10.48 -7.03 -7.08
CA GLY A 275 -11.59 -7.96 -7.12
C GLY A 275 -11.63 -8.78 -8.40
N ILE A 276 -11.43 -8.14 -9.55
CA ILE A 276 -11.34 -8.80 -10.86
C ILE A 276 -10.14 -9.75 -10.89
N TYR A 277 -8.99 -9.33 -10.35
CA TYR A 277 -7.81 -10.17 -10.27
C TYR A 277 -8.07 -11.46 -9.47
N VAL A 278 -8.74 -11.35 -8.32
CA VAL A 278 -9.12 -12.50 -7.47
C VAL A 278 -10.11 -13.40 -8.20
N ALA A 279 -11.20 -12.85 -8.76
CA ALA A 279 -12.21 -13.60 -9.49
C ALA A 279 -11.63 -14.36 -10.68
N ARG A 280 -10.73 -13.73 -11.44
CA ARG A 280 -10.04 -14.38 -12.56
C ARG A 280 -9.14 -15.53 -12.09
N GLY A 281 -8.50 -15.38 -10.92
CA GLY A 281 -7.73 -16.45 -10.29
C GLY A 281 -8.59 -17.66 -9.91
N GLU A 282 -9.80 -17.43 -9.40
CA GLU A 282 -10.77 -18.49 -9.12
C GLU A 282 -11.22 -19.24 -10.37
N VAL A 283 -11.57 -18.50 -11.44
CA VAL A 283 -11.91 -19.10 -12.73
C VAL A 283 -10.77 -20.00 -13.23
N LEU A 284 -9.53 -19.50 -13.18
CA LEU A 284 -8.37 -20.28 -13.61
C LEU A 284 -8.15 -21.53 -12.75
N ARG A 285 -8.37 -21.47 -11.43
CA ARG A 285 -8.26 -22.65 -10.55
C ARG A 285 -9.31 -23.71 -10.87
N ASN A 286 -10.55 -23.29 -11.15
CA ASN A 286 -11.62 -24.21 -11.52
C ASN A 286 -11.32 -24.88 -12.87
N GLU A 287 -10.96 -24.10 -13.88
CA GLU A 287 -10.56 -24.61 -15.21
C GLU A 287 -9.34 -25.54 -15.13
N ALA A 288 -8.40 -25.30 -14.21
CA ALA A 288 -7.25 -26.16 -14.01
C ALA A 288 -7.67 -27.57 -13.60
N SER A 289 -8.65 -27.68 -12.69
CA SER A 289 -9.16 -28.97 -12.23
C SER A 289 -9.80 -29.75 -13.38
N ASP A 290 -10.57 -29.07 -14.23
CA ASP A 290 -11.23 -29.70 -15.38
C ASP A 290 -10.21 -30.21 -16.42
N LEU A 291 -9.09 -29.50 -16.56
CA LEU A 291 -7.99 -29.86 -17.46
C LEU A 291 -6.98 -30.85 -16.85
N GLY A 292 -7.17 -31.23 -15.58
CA GLY A 292 -6.24 -32.09 -14.85
C GLY A 292 -4.87 -31.44 -14.63
N PHE A 293 -4.84 -30.13 -14.41
CA PHE A 293 -3.65 -29.37 -14.03
C PHE A 293 -3.55 -29.21 -12.52
N SER A 294 -2.35 -29.45 -11.97
CA SER A 294 -2.04 -29.05 -10.61
C SER A 294 -1.60 -27.59 -10.60
N THR A 295 -2.41 -26.71 -10.01
CA THR A 295 -2.03 -25.30 -9.82
C THR A 295 -0.83 -25.16 -8.88
N HIS A 296 -0.67 -26.09 -7.94
CA HIS A 296 0.45 -26.11 -7.00
C HIS A 296 1.79 -26.34 -7.70
N GLU A 297 1.86 -27.28 -8.64
CA GLU A 297 3.09 -27.55 -9.40
C GLU A 297 3.55 -26.32 -10.19
N LEU A 298 2.60 -25.56 -10.74
CA LEU A 298 2.90 -24.33 -11.46
C LEU A 298 3.35 -23.22 -10.53
N GLU A 299 2.79 -23.11 -9.33
CA GLU A 299 3.27 -22.17 -8.31
C GLU A 299 4.69 -22.52 -7.85
N ASP A 300 4.99 -23.79 -7.58
CA ASP A 300 6.33 -24.28 -7.23
C ASP A 300 7.35 -24.01 -8.33
N LEU A 301 6.92 -24.09 -9.60
CA LEU A 301 7.74 -23.76 -10.76
C LEU A 301 8.03 -22.26 -10.86
N LEU A 302 7.00 -21.43 -10.66
CA LEU A 302 7.09 -19.98 -10.87
C LEU A 302 7.77 -19.25 -9.71
N GLY A 303 7.69 -19.77 -8.49
CA GLY A 303 8.33 -19.18 -7.30
C GLY A 303 9.81 -18.82 -7.54
N PRO A 304 10.69 -19.80 -7.82
CA PRO A 304 12.11 -19.56 -8.07
C PRO A 304 12.39 -18.60 -9.24
N ILE A 305 11.54 -18.62 -10.27
CA ILE A 305 11.63 -17.74 -11.44
C ILE A 305 11.36 -16.29 -11.02
N THR A 306 10.30 -16.06 -10.26
CA THR A 306 9.94 -14.72 -9.79
C THR A 306 10.98 -14.15 -8.82
N GLU A 307 11.57 -14.98 -7.98
CA GLU A 307 12.57 -14.57 -6.98
C GLU A 307 13.94 -14.26 -7.57
N SER A 308 14.46 -15.13 -8.44
CA SER A 308 15.89 -15.13 -8.80
C SER A 308 16.17 -15.04 -10.31
N CYS A 309 15.18 -15.34 -11.16
CA CYS A 309 15.28 -15.35 -12.62
C CYS A 309 16.62 -15.89 -13.16
N THR A 310 17.08 -17.01 -12.60
CA THR A 310 18.31 -17.64 -13.08
C THR A 310 18.08 -18.34 -14.41
N LYS A 311 19.15 -18.52 -15.17
CA LYS A 311 19.13 -19.29 -16.43
C LYS A 311 18.54 -20.69 -16.24
N ASP A 312 18.89 -21.33 -15.12
CA ASP A 312 18.38 -22.68 -14.79
C ASP A 312 16.88 -22.64 -14.47
N SER A 313 16.42 -21.67 -13.68
CA SER A 313 14.99 -21.52 -13.36
C SER A 313 14.15 -21.27 -14.63
N ILE A 314 14.62 -20.41 -15.53
CA ILE A 314 13.96 -20.16 -16.82
C ILE A 314 13.99 -21.40 -17.71
N SER A 315 15.12 -22.11 -17.77
CA SER A 315 15.24 -23.34 -18.56
C SER A 315 14.33 -24.46 -18.04
N ASN A 316 14.23 -24.61 -16.72
CA ASN A 316 13.33 -25.55 -16.05
C ASN A 316 11.87 -25.18 -16.29
N GLY A 317 11.53 -23.89 -16.14
CA GLY A 317 10.23 -23.31 -16.47
C GLY A 317 9.77 -23.67 -17.88
N LYS A 318 10.62 -23.37 -18.87
CA LYS A 318 10.37 -23.74 -20.26
C LYS A 318 10.18 -25.25 -20.42
N HIS A 319 11.07 -26.07 -19.87
CA HIS A 319 11.00 -27.52 -20.03
C HIS A 319 9.67 -28.05 -19.50
N TRP A 320 9.28 -27.62 -18.30
CA TRP A 320 8.00 -27.98 -17.70
C TRP A 320 6.82 -27.55 -18.57
N ILE A 321 6.83 -26.33 -19.11
CA ILE A 321 5.77 -25.85 -20.00
C ILE A 321 5.63 -26.77 -21.21
N PHE A 322 6.72 -27.10 -21.91
CA PHE A 322 6.64 -27.98 -23.08
C PHE A 322 6.23 -29.42 -22.74
N THR A 323 6.51 -29.89 -21.53
CA THR A 323 6.09 -31.22 -21.06
C THR A 323 4.59 -31.27 -20.75
N ASN A 324 4.00 -30.16 -20.27
CA ASN A 324 2.62 -30.14 -19.79
C ASN A 324 1.63 -29.49 -20.76
N ALA A 325 2.10 -28.62 -21.65
CA ALA A 325 1.35 -27.92 -22.70
C ALA A 325 1.12 -28.86 -23.90
N GLN A 326 0.40 -29.98 -23.67
CA GLN A 326 0.21 -31.03 -24.67
C GLN A 326 -1.08 -30.89 -25.49
N SER A 327 -1.96 -29.96 -25.15
CA SER A 327 -3.23 -29.76 -25.86
C SER A 327 -3.55 -28.27 -26.03
N PRO A 328 -4.34 -27.89 -27.05
CA PRO A 328 -4.71 -26.49 -27.27
C PRO A 328 -5.43 -25.85 -26.07
N ALA A 329 -6.24 -26.62 -25.35
CA ALA A 329 -6.91 -26.15 -24.13
C ALA A 329 -5.91 -25.86 -23.01
N LYS A 330 -4.95 -26.77 -22.80
CA LYS A 330 -3.86 -26.60 -21.83
C LYS A 330 -2.96 -25.41 -22.19
N ASN A 331 -2.69 -25.20 -23.47
CA ASN A 331 -1.88 -24.08 -23.96
C ASN A 331 -2.56 -22.74 -23.66
N LYS A 332 -3.85 -22.62 -23.96
CA LYS A 332 -4.66 -21.43 -23.67
C LYS A 332 -4.72 -21.14 -22.18
N TRP A 333 -4.96 -22.17 -21.37
CA TRP A 333 -5.00 -22.03 -19.91
C TRP A 333 -3.66 -21.56 -19.35
N LEU A 334 -2.54 -22.18 -19.76
CA LEU A 334 -1.20 -21.79 -19.32
C LEU A 334 -0.87 -20.34 -19.69
N ALA A 335 -1.21 -19.93 -20.92
CA ALA A 335 -1.03 -18.53 -21.35
C ALA A 335 -1.82 -17.55 -20.46
N ARG A 336 -3.10 -17.85 -20.19
CA ARG A 336 -3.95 -17.04 -19.29
C ARG A 336 -3.43 -17.03 -17.85
N TYR A 337 -2.88 -18.14 -17.37
CA TYR A 337 -2.29 -18.23 -16.03
C TYR A 337 -1.04 -17.36 -15.90
N LEU A 338 -0.14 -17.42 -16.87
CA LEU A 338 1.06 -16.58 -16.90
C LEU A 338 0.70 -15.09 -16.97
N LEU A 339 -0.33 -14.74 -17.76
CA LEU A 339 -0.89 -13.39 -17.79
C LEU A 339 -1.43 -12.96 -16.44
N TRP A 340 -2.23 -13.80 -15.79
CA TRP A 340 -2.73 -13.53 -14.45
C TRP A 340 -1.58 -13.28 -13.49
N LYS A 341 -0.59 -14.17 -13.43
CA LYS A 341 0.57 -14.00 -12.55
C LYS A 341 1.38 -12.72 -12.83
N ALA A 342 1.61 -12.39 -14.10
CA ALA A 342 2.38 -11.19 -14.48
C ALA A 342 1.62 -9.88 -14.24
N THR A 343 0.29 -9.89 -14.31
CA THR A 343 -0.54 -8.70 -14.09
C THR A 343 -0.95 -8.49 -12.64
N ALA A 344 -0.45 -9.31 -11.71
CA ALA A 344 -0.66 -9.13 -10.27
C ALA A 344 -0.20 -7.75 -9.79
N ASN A 345 -1.03 -7.06 -9.02
CA ASN A 345 -0.69 -5.74 -8.45
C ASN A 345 0.21 -5.85 -7.21
N SER A 346 0.26 -7.02 -6.57
CA SER A 346 0.95 -7.25 -5.30
C SER A 346 2.44 -7.59 -5.42
N GLY A 347 3.01 -7.58 -6.62
CA GLY A 347 4.42 -7.95 -6.87
C GLY A 347 5.30 -6.79 -7.36
N PRO A 348 6.61 -6.77 -7.02
CA PRO A 348 7.55 -5.81 -7.60
C PRO A 348 7.66 -5.96 -9.11
N PHE A 349 8.06 -4.89 -9.80
CA PHE A 349 8.27 -4.87 -11.26
C PHE A 349 9.09 -6.08 -11.77
N ASN A 350 10.13 -6.49 -11.03
CA ASN A 350 10.97 -7.62 -11.42
C ASN A 350 10.18 -8.92 -11.56
N HIS A 351 9.14 -9.18 -10.75
CA HIS A 351 8.31 -10.37 -10.90
C HIS A 351 7.64 -10.39 -12.28
N LYS A 352 7.07 -9.24 -12.69
CA LYS A 352 6.44 -9.08 -14.02
C LYS A 352 7.47 -9.35 -15.12
N LEU A 353 8.64 -8.73 -15.00
CA LEU A 353 9.73 -8.89 -15.96
C LEU A 353 10.23 -10.34 -16.07
N HIS A 354 10.37 -11.05 -14.95
CA HIS A 354 10.85 -12.43 -14.92
C HIS A 354 9.85 -13.39 -15.60
N ILE A 355 8.54 -13.20 -15.39
CA ILE A 355 7.53 -13.98 -16.12
C ILE A 355 7.55 -13.65 -17.62
N ILE A 356 7.77 -12.39 -18.00
CA ILE A 356 7.94 -12.00 -19.42
C ILE A 356 9.21 -12.64 -20.02
N TYR A 357 10.30 -12.77 -19.27
CA TYR A 357 11.50 -13.47 -19.72
C TYR A 357 11.27 -14.96 -19.95
N LEU A 358 10.53 -15.62 -19.06
CA LEU A 358 10.09 -17.00 -19.28
C LEU A 358 9.26 -17.11 -20.55
N MET A 359 8.27 -16.22 -20.72
CA MET A 359 7.41 -16.18 -21.91
C MET A 359 8.23 -16.03 -23.19
N ASN A 360 9.21 -15.13 -23.19
CA ASN A 360 10.12 -14.94 -24.32
C ASN A 360 10.91 -16.21 -24.66
N ASP A 361 11.49 -16.90 -23.66
CA ASP A 361 12.25 -18.13 -23.93
C ASP A 361 11.34 -19.23 -24.49
N VAL A 362 10.12 -19.37 -23.96
CA VAL A 362 9.13 -20.34 -24.46
C VAL A 362 8.70 -20.01 -25.89
N LEU A 363 8.34 -18.75 -26.17
CA LEU A 363 7.93 -18.31 -27.52
C LEU A 363 9.03 -18.57 -28.56
N HIS A 364 10.28 -18.24 -28.24
CA HIS A 364 11.41 -18.49 -29.12
C HIS A 364 11.60 -20.00 -29.39
N HIS A 365 11.37 -20.85 -28.38
CA HIS A 365 11.41 -22.30 -28.56
C HIS A 365 10.19 -22.84 -29.31
N CYS A 366 9.02 -22.20 -29.23
CA CYS A 366 7.85 -22.59 -30.02
C CYS A 366 8.14 -22.47 -31.51
N VAL A 367 8.80 -21.37 -31.92
CA VAL A 367 9.24 -21.17 -33.31
C VAL A 367 10.23 -22.26 -33.74
N ARG A 368 11.18 -22.64 -32.89
CA ARG A 368 12.17 -23.69 -33.20
C ARG A 368 11.59 -25.10 -33.25
N LYS A 369 10.60 -25.41 -32.42
CA LYS A 369 9.96 -26.74 -32.34
C LYS A 369 8.68 -26.86 -33.19
N ASN A 370 8.29 -25.79 -33.89
CA ASN A 370 7.03 -25.70 -34.63
C ASN A 370 5.79 -26.00 -33.75
N ALA A 371 5.78 -25.46 -32.53
CA ALA A 371 4.67 -25.60 -31.58
C ALA A 371 3.66 -24.45 -31.77
N ASP A 372 2.95 -24.48 -32.90
CA ASP A 372 2.11 -23.35 -33.36
C ASP A 372 0.93 -23.07 -32.42
N ASP A 373 0.27 -24.11 -31.89
CA ASP A 373 -0.85 -23.94 -30.94
C ASP A 373 -0.43 -23.21 -29.66
N LEU A 374 0.74 -23.56 -29.13
CA LEU A 374 1.28 -22.90 -27.93
C LEU A 374 1.74 -21.49 -28.26
N LYS A 375 2.40 -21.29 -29.40
CA LYS A 375 2.79 -19.96 -29.88
C LYS A 375 1.57 -19.04 -30.00
N GLU A 376 0.49 -19.49 -30.63
CA GLU A 376 -0.74 -18.71 -30.81
C GLU A 376 -1.36 -18.34 -29.45
N ALA A 377 -1.45 -19.30 -28.51
CA ALA A 377 -1.96 -19.04 -27.17
C ALA A 377 -1.13 -17.98 -26.42
N LEU A 378 0.19 -18.06 -26.50
CA LEU A 378 1.10 -17.12 -25.83
C LEU A 378 1.09 -15.73 -26.47
N GLN A 379 0.92 -15.62 -27.79
CA GLN A 379 0.85 -14.32 -28.47
C GLN A 379 -0.37 -13.50 -28.03
N LYS A 380 -1.53 -14.15 -27.81
CA LYS A 380 -2.76 -13.48 -27.36
C LYS A 380 -2.64 -12.78 -26.00
N VAL A 381 -1.71 -13.23 -25.17
CA VAL A 381 -1.50 -12.68 -23.82
C VAL A 381 -0.25 -11.81 -23.72
N LEU A 382 0.58 -11.78 -24.77
CA LEU A 382 1.88 -11.10 -24.74
C LEU A 382 1.74 -9.59 -24.56
N ALA A 383 0.86 -8.97 -25.36
CA ALA A 383 0.58 -7.54 -25.29
C ALA A 383 0.13 -7.10 -23.89
N PRO A 384 -0.96 -7.63 -23.29
CA PRO A 384 -1.40 -7.17 -21.98
C PRO A 384 -0.35 -7.39 -20.87
N MET A 385 0.47 -8.45 -20.92
CA MET A 385 1.57 -8.62 -19.96
C MET A 385 2.64 -7.53 -20.10
N PHE A 386 3.07 -7.26 -21.33
CA PHE A 386 4.08 -6.26 -21.63
C PHE A 386 3.59 -4.84 -21.30
N CYS A 387 2.38 -4.50 -21.75
CA CYS A 387 1.77 -3.19 -21.52
C CYS A 387 1.59 -2.93 -20.02
N ASN A 388 1.10 -3.91 -19.24
CA ASN A 388 1.03 -3.78 -17.79
C ASN A 388 2.40 -3.47 -17.17
N ALA A 389 3.43 -4.24 -17.54
CA ALA A 389 4.78 -4.01 -17.03
C ALA A 389 5.33 -2.62 -17.43
N MET A 390 5.05 -2.16 -18.66
CA MET A 390 5.43 -0.83 -19.13
C MET A 390 4.77 0.30 -18.36
N THR A 391 3.49 0.16 -17.98
CA THR A 391 2.76 1.21 -17.24
C THR A 391 3.31 1.47 -15.84
N VAL A 392 3.95 0.47 -15.22
CA VAL A 392 4.52 0.58 -13.87
C VAL A 392 6.06 0.71 -13.86
N ALA A 393 6.69 0.63 -15.03
CA ALA A 393 8.15 0.64 -15.16
C ALA A 393 8.74 2.05 -14.97
N THR A 394 9.86 2.13 -14.24
CA THR A 394 10.73 3.32 -14.28
C THR A 394 11.46 3.43 -15.61
N GLU A 395 12.05 4.60 -15.90
CA GLU A 395 12.75 4.84 -17.17
C GLU A 395 13.87 3.83 -17.45
N ASP A 396 14.66 3.47 -16.43
CA ASP A 396 15.70 2.44 -16.53
C ASP A 396 15.12 1.05 -16.80
N GLN A 397 13.95 0.76 -16.24
CA GLN A 397 13.26 -0.52 -16.39
C GLN A 397 12.63 -0.68 -17.78
N LYS A 398 12.10 0.40 -18.36
CA LYS A 398 11.58 0.42 -19.74
C LYS A 398 12.64 -0.02 -20.74
N SER A 399 13.89 0.39 -20.56
CA SER A 399 14.99 -0.04 -21.45
C SER A 399 15.18 -1.56 -21.56
N LYS A 400 14.78 -2.33 -20.52
CA LYS A 400 14.81 -3.80 -20.55
C LYS A 400 13.65 -4.37 -21.36
N LEU A 401 12.47 -3.75 -21.26
CA LEU A 401 11.29 -4.10 -22.02
C LEU A 401 11.44 -3.72 -23.50
N ASP A 402 12.02 -2.56 -23.81
CA ASP A 402 12.30 -2.15 -25.19
C ASP A 402 13.22 -3.14 -25.92
N LYS A 403 14.22 -3.69 -25.23
CA LYS A 403 15.07 -4.76 -25.78
C LYS A 403 14.28 -6.01 -26.13
N LEU A 404 13.29 -6.38 -25.32
CA LEU A 404 12.40 -7.50 -25.63
C LEU A 404 11.54 -7.20 -26.84
N LEU A 405 10.98 -5.98 -26.93
CA LEU A 405 10.19 -5.56 -28.07
C LEU A 405 11.00 -5.62 -29.37
N SER A 406 12.23 -5.08 -29.39
CA SER A 406 13.11 -5.17 -30.56
C SER A 406 13.47 -6.62 -30.93
N LEU A 407 13.64 -7.49 -29.92
CA LEU A 407 13.86 -8.92 -30.15
C LEU A 407 12.64 -9.59 -30.78
N TRP A 408 11.43 -9.21 -30.35
CA TRP A 408 10.20 -9.74 -30.92
C TRP A 408 10.00 -9.25 -32.35
N GLU A 409 10.14 -7.95 -32.63
CA GLU A 409 10.05 -7.39 -33.99
C GLU A 409 11.00 -8.07 -34.99
N SER A 410 12.19 -8.46 -34.54
CA SER A 410 13.23 -9.03 -35.41
C SER A 410 13.21 -10.56 -35.51
N LYS A 411 12.89 -11.27 -34.43
CA LYS A 411 13.09 -12.73 -34.32
C LYS A 411 11.82 -13.53 -34.10
N ILE A 412 10.71 -12.90 -33.73
CA ILE A 412 9.44 -13.58 -33.48
C ILE A 412 8.41 -12.95 -34.42
N HIS A 413 7.90 -13.74 -35.38
CA HIS A 413 6.80 -13.26 -36.20
C HIS A 413 5.53 -13.12 -35.35
N LEU A 414 5.29 -11.90 -34.88
CA LEU A 414 4.07 -11.46 -34.20
C LEU A 414 3.10 -10.88 -35.23
N GLU A 415 1.80 -11.00 -34.94
CA GLU A 415 0.76 -10.35 -35.74
C GLU A 415 0.85 -8.82 -35.64
N ASP A 416 0.52 -8.12 -36.72
CA ASP A 416 0.60 -6.65 -36.78
C ASP A 416 -0.24 -5.96 -35.70
N VAL A 417 -1.40 -6.55 -35.34
CA VAL A 417 -2.25 -6.05 -34.27
C VAL A 417 -1.56 -6.13 -32.91
N VAL A 418 -0.81 -7.20 -32.64
CA VAL A 418 -0.05 -7.36 -31.39
C VAL A 418 1.10 -6.36 -31.35
N LEU A 419 1.81 -6.17 -32.47
CA LEU A 419 2.88 -5.17 -32.56
C LEU A 419 2.37 -3.74 -32.34
N LEU A 420 1.20 -3.41 -32.90
CA LEU A 420 0.57 -2.11 -32.67
C LEU A 420 0.25 -1.90 -31.19
N GLN A 421 -0.31 -2.91 -30.53
CA GLN A 421 -0.60 -2.83 -29.10
C GLN A 421 0.66 -2.63 -28.25
N LEU A 422 1.72 -3.38 -28.55
CA LEU A 422 3.01 -3.27 -27.85
C LEU A 422 3.65 -1.88 -27.97
N LYS A 423 3.40 -1.17 -29.09
CA LYS A 423 3.89 0.20 -29.32
C LYS A 423 3.10 1.28 -28.59
N SER A 424 1.86 1.00 -28.21
CA SER A 424 0.99 1.91 -27.45
C SER A 424 0.60 1.29 -26.10
N PRO A 425 1.54 1.15 -25.15
CA PRO A 425 1.32 0.35 -23.95
C PRO A 425 0.25 0.90 -23.00
N VAL A 426 0.14 2.23 -22.86
CA VAL A 426 -0.86 2.85 -21.96
C VAL A 426 -2.27 2.64 -22.50
N GLU A 427 -2.49 2.95 -23.78
CA GLU A 427 -3.80 2.79 -24.43
C GLU A 427 -4.22 1.32 -24.52
N SER A 428 -3.28 0.43 -24.89
CA SER A 428 -3.56 -0.99 -25.03
C SER A 428 -3.86 -1.65 -23.68
N TRP A 429 -3.18 -1.22 -22.62
CA TRP A 429 -3.52 -1.66 -21.28
C TRP A 429 -4.91 -1.19 -20.86
N ALA A 430 -5.27 0.07 -21.12
CA ALA A 430 -6.59 0.60 -20.78
C ALA A 430 -7.72 -0.13 -21.52
N VAL A 431 -7.53 -0.46 -22.80
CA VAL A 431 -8.49 -1.26 -23.58
C VAL A 431 -8.65 -2.67 -22.99
N PHE A 432 -7.54 -3.31 -22.62
CA PHE A 432 -7.57 -4.63 -22.00
C PHE A 432 -8.26 -4.60 -20.63
N GLU A 433 -7.96 -3.59 -19.80
CA GLU A 433 -8.57 -3.39 -18.49
C GLU A 433 -10.08 -3.17 -18.60
N LYS A 434 -10.53 -2.37 -19.55
CA LYS A 434 -11.96 -2.22 -19.86
C LYS A 434 -12.60 -3.55 -20.24
N GLY A 435 -11.94 -4.35 -21.08
CA GLY A 435 -12.42 -5.68 -21.44
C GLY A 435 -12.59 -6.61 -20.22
N LEU A 436 -11.71 -6.50 -19.22
CA LEU A 436 -11.86 -7.26 -17.97
C LEU A 436 -13.04 -6.77 -17.13
N ILE A 437 -13.27 -5.46 -17.07
CA ILE A 437 -14.45 -4.88 -16.38
C ILE A 437 -15.74 -5.42 -17.01
N ASP A 438 -15.78 -5.47 -18.34
CA ASP A 438 -16.93 -5.99 -19.10
C ASP A 438 -17.11 -7.52 -18.92
N GLU A 439 -16.03 -8.27 -18.69
CA GLU A 439 -16.06 -9.73 -18.44
C GLU A 439 -16.57 -10.06 -17.01
N PHE A 440 -16.36 -9.17 -16.04
CA PHE A 440 -16.68 -9.39 -14.62
C PHE A 440 -17.66 -8.35 -14.03
N PRO A 441 -18.86 -8.15 -14.62
CA PRO A 441 -19.79 -7.09 -14.19
C PRO A 441 -20.31 -7.27 -12.77
N GLN A 442 -20.40 -8.52 -12.29
CA GLN A 442 -20.89 -8.80 -10.93
C GLN A 442 -19.90 -8.37 -9.84
N VAL A 443 -18.60 -8.46 -10.11
CA VAL A 443 -17.55 -7.99 -9.20
C VAL A 443 -17.65 -6.47 -9.07
N VAL A 444 -17.77 -5.79 -10.21
CA VAL A 444 -17.93 -4.32 -10.28
C VAL A 444 -19.19 -3.88 -9.53
N ALA A 445 -20.32 -4.55 -9.75
CA ALA A 445 -21.57 -4.23 -9.08
C ALA A 445 -21.47 -4.41 -7.55
N THR A 446 -20.86 -5.50 -7.09
CA THR A 446 -20.70 -5.80 -5.66
C THR A 446 -19.81 -4.75 -4.98
N ILE A 447 -18.70 -4.36 -5.61
CA ILE A 447 -17.79 -3.36 -5.06
C ILE A 447 -18.44 -1.97 -5.04
N ASN A 448 -19.18 -1.60 -6.09
CA ASN A 448 -19.92 -0.34 -6.12
C ASN A 448 -20.94 -0.27 -4.99
N GLN A 449 -21.73 -1.33 -4.78
CA GLN A 449 -22.70 -1.39 -3.69
C GLN A 449 -22.03 -1.27 -2.31
N HIS A 450 -20.90 -1.94 -2.11
CA HIS A 450 -20.17 -1.88 -0.85
C HIS A 450 -19.60 -0.48 -0.57
N ILE A 451 -19.05 0.17 -1.59
CA ILE A 451 -18.52 1.53 -1.50
C ILE A 451 -19.65 2.51 -1.21
N ASP A 452 -20.73 2.47 -1.99
CA ASP A 452 -21.88 3.37 -1.80
C ASP A 452 -22.45 3.23 -0.38
N ALA A 453 -22.60 2.00 0.14
CA ALA A 453 -23.04 1.74 1.51
C ALA A 453 -22.05 2.19 2.61
N THR A 454 -20.79 2.44 2.27
CA THR A 454 -19.76 2.95 3.20
C THR A 454 -19.80 4.48 3.30
N PHE A 455 -20.36 5.16 2.30
CA PHE A 455 -20.38 6.62 2.20
C PHE A 455 -21.80 7.24 2.27
N GLU A 456 -22.86 6.43 2.33
CA GLU A 456 -24.19 6.80 2.87
C GLU A 456 -24.19 6.83 4.40
#